data_AF-A0A2V5PQA7-F1
#
_entry.id   AF-A0A2V5PQA7-F1
#
_cell.length_a   1.000
_cell.length_b   1.000
_cell.length_c   1.000
_cell.angle_alpha   90.00
_cell.angle_beta   90.00
_cell.angle_gamma   90.00
#
_symmetry.space_group_name_H-M   'P 1'
#
loop_
_entity.id
_entity.type
_entity.pdbx_description
1 polymer ?
#
loop_
_entity_poly.entity_id
_entity_poly.type
_entity_poly.pdbx_seq_one_letter_code
_entity_poly.pdbx_strand_id
1 'polypeptide(L)'
;MATIVATTPCPAVEVPGCDSGFSAYRVLQGLVPAPVAPTLNEKFVGGGRIRLSWSTALLGYVLQSTMDFIKWTDLTGVVPPVAPPVTIEGNEFVVYDTLGPVPKYYRLFK
;
A
#
# COMPACT_ATOMS: atom_id res chain seq x y z
N MET A 1 -32.76 -10.35 13.77
CA MET A 1 -31.96 -11.40 13.09
C MET A 1 -30.94 -10.68 12.22
N ALA A 2 -29.64 -10.84 12.48
CA ALA A 2 -28.59 -10.22 11.69
C ALA A 2 -27.52 -11.28 11.40
N THR A 3 -27.34 -11.60 10.12
CA THR A 3 -26.32 -12.55 9.66
C THR A 3 -25.04 -11.77 9.41
N ILE A 4 -24.01 -12.07 10.21
CA ILE A 4 -22.68 -11.48 10.05
C ILE A 4 -21.98 -12.28 8.95
N VAL A 5 -21.78 -11.68 7.78
CA VAL A 5 -20.99 -12.27 6.70
C VAL A 5 -19.57 -11.72 6.81
N ALA A 6 -18.61 -12.59 7.14
CA ALA A 6 -17.19 -12.24 7.12
C ALA A 6 -16.63 -12.47 5.70
N THR A 7 -16.12 -11.42 5.05
CA THR A 7 -15.67 -11.43 3.65
C THR A 7 -14.14 -11.55 3.47
N THR A 8 -13.39 -12.03 4.47
CA THR A 8 -11.93 -12.14 4.33
C THR A 8 -11.55 -13.47 3.65
N PRO A 9 -11.05 -13.48 2.39
CA PRO A 9 -10.57 -14.71 1.78
C PRO A 9 -9.23 -15.09 2.39
N CYS A 10 -9.24 -16.03 3.33
CA CYS A 10 -8.02 -16.69 3.81
C CYS A 10 -7.65 -17.81 2.82
N PRO A 11 -6.39 -17.91 2.33
CA PRO A 11 -5.97 -19.08 1.58
C PRO A 11 -5.91 -20.29 2.51
N ALA A 12 -6.81 -21.25 2.33
CA ALA A 12 -6.77 -22.55 3.00
C ALA A 12 -5.94 -23.50 2.14
N VAL A 13 -4.90 -24.12 2.71
CA VAL A 13 -4.18 -25.23 2.07
C VAL A 13 -4.70 -26.53 2.67
N GLU A 14 -5.17 -27.45 1.83
CA GLU A 14 -5.66 -28.75 2.29
C GLU A 14 -4.50 -29.76 2.29
N VAL A 15 -4.18 -30.31 3.46
CA VAL A 15 -3.18 -31.38 3.61
C VAL A 15 -3.93 -32.68 3.87
N PRO A 16 -3.89 -33.68 2.97
CA PRO A 16 -4.49 -34.98 3.22
C PRO A 16 -3.79 -35.66 4.40
N GLY A 17 -4.51 -35.87 5.50
CA GLY A 17 -4.02 -36.73 6.58
C GLY A 17 -4.06 -38.18 6.09
N CYS A 18 -2.90 -38.83 6.02
CA CYS A 18 -2.90 -40.28 5.95
C CYS A 18 -3.46 -40.83 7.27
N ASP A 19 -4.29 -41.87 7.14
CA ASP A 19 -4.75 -42.78 8.19
C ASP A 19 -6.09 -42.47 8.90
N SER A 20 -7.09 -43.25 8.45
CA SER A 20 -8.12 -43.93 9.25
C SER A 20 -9.11 -43.11 10.09
N GLY A 21 -10.36 -43.06 9.60
CA GLY A 21 -11.56 -43.24 10.43
C GLY A 21 -12.19 -41.99 11.04
N PHE A 22 -11.43 -41.02 11.52
CA PHE A 22 -11.97 -39.76 12.07
C PHE A 22 -10.96 -38.62 11.85
N SER A 23 -11.03 -37.95 10.69
CA SER A 23 -10.10 -36.87 10.36
C SER A 23 -10.51 -35.58 11.06
N ALA A 24 -9.87 -35.28 12.20
CA ALA A 24 -9.90 -33.95 12.77
C ALA A 24 -8.94 -33.06 11.98
N TYR A 25 -9.47 -32.17 11.14
CA TYR A 25 -8.68 -31.17 10.44
C TYR A 25 -8.12 -30.17 11.47
N ARG A 26 -6.82 -30.19 11.73
CA ARG A 26 -6.18 -29.15 12.54
C ARG A 26 -5.81 -27.98 11.64
N VAL A 27 -6.60 -26.91 11.71
CA VAL A 27 -6.24 -25.62 11.09
C VAL A 27 -5.05 -25.04 11.86
N LEU A 28 -3.86 -25.16 11.28
CA LEU A 28 -2.71 -24.37 11.71
C LEU A 28 -2.91 -22.96 11.14
N GLN A 29 -3.41 -22.04 11.96
CA GLN A 29 -3.31 -20.62 11.65
C GLN A 29 -1.81 -20.29 11.57
N GLY A 30 -1.30 -20.19 10.35
CA GLY A 30 0.01 -19.59 10.10
C GLY A 30 0.01 -18.20 10.72
N LEU A 31 1.13 -17.83 11.35
CA LEU A 31 1.36 -16.49 11.88
C LEU A 31 0.90 -15.48 10.82
N VAL A 32 -0.19 -14.76 11.10
CA VAL A 32 -0.64 -13.67 10.24
C VAL A 32 0.57 -12.74 10.15
N PRO A 33 1.17 -12.54 8.95
CA PRO A 33 2.23 -11.56 8.82
C PRO A 33 1.66 -10.27 9.36
N ALA A 34 2.36 -9.65 10.33
CA ALA A 34 1.96 -8.36 10.85
C ALA A 34 1.64 -7.44 9.65
N PRO A 35 0.58 -6.60 9.72
CA PRO A 35 0.24 -5.70 8.63
C PRO A 35 1.51 -4.99 8.18
N VAL A 36 1.97 -5.29 6.97
CA VAL A 36 3.21 -4.70 6.49
C VAL A 36 2.92 -3.21 6.36
N ALA A 37 3.53 -2.43 7.25
CA ALA A 37 3.34 -0.98 7.23
C ALA A 37 3.68 -0.49 5.82
N PRO A 38 2.85 0.37 5.21
CA PRO A 38 3.10 0.85 3.86
C PRO A 38 4.39 1.67 3.87
N THR A 39 5.43 1.16 3.22
CA THR A 39 6.71 1.87 3.09
C THR A 39 6.68 2.79 1.88
N LEU A 40 6.91 4.08 2.13
CA LEU A 40 7.22 5.06 1.10
C LEU A 40 8.73 5.22 1.04
N ASN A 41 9.31 5.10 -0.15
CA ASN A 41 10.72 5.30 -0.40
C ASN A 41 10.95 6.65 -1.09
N GLU A 42 11.88 7.44 -0.58
CA GLU A 42 12.32 8.69 -1.18
C GLU A 42 13.77 8.60 -1.66
N LYS A 43 14.04 9.15 -2.85
CA LYS A 43 15.39 9.23 -3.40
C LYS A 43 15.59 10.55 -4.13
N PHE A 44 16.67 11.26 -3.81
CA PHE A 44 17.07 12.44 -4.57
C PHE A 44 17.63 12.03 -5.94
N VAL A 45 17.13 12.64 -7.01
CA VAL A 45 17.52 12.30 -8.40
C VAL A 45 18.26 13.42 -9.12
N GLY A 46 18.61 14.50 -8.42
CA GLY A 46 19.32 15.64 -8.99
C GLY A 46 18.39 16.73 -9.53
N GLY A 47 18.94 17.93 -9.76
CA GLY A 47 18.17 19.06 -10.30
C GLY A 47 17.00 19.53 -9.41
N GLY A 48 17.11 19.34 -8.09
CA GLY A 48 16.04 19.67 -7.15
C GLY A 48 14.85 18.72 -7.21
N ARG A 49 14.98 17.54 -7.82
CA ARG A 49 13.89 16.57 -7.93
C ARG A 49 14.08 15.38 -7.00
N ILE A 50 12.98 14.83 -6.55
CA ILE A 50 12.91 13.60 -5.77
C ILE A 50 12.05 12.57 -6.49
N ARG A 51 12.42 11.31 -6.34
CA ARG A 51 11.64 10.14 -6.70
C ARG A 51 11.00 9.60 -5.43
N LEU A 52 9.68 9.55 -5.42
CA LEU A 52 8.87 8.90 -4.39
C LEU A 52 8.38 7.57 -4.97
N SER A 53 8.62 6.46 -4.29
CA SER A 53 8.16 5.14 -4.75
C SER A 53 7.57 4.28 -3.65
N TRP A 54 6.59 3.45 -4.00
CA TRP A 54 5.99 2.48 -3.10
C TRP A 54 5.54 1.24 -3.87
N SER A 55 5.39 0.12 -3.16
CA SER A 55 5.07 -1.16 -3.78
C SER A 55 3.71 -1.15 -4.47
N THR A 56 3.64 -1.70 -5.69
CA THR A 56 2.39 -1.96 -6.43
C THR A 56 1.47 -2.97 -5.73
N ALA A 57 1.99 -3.72 -4.75
CA ALA A 57 1.18 -4.58 -3.88
C ALA A 57 0.26 -3.78 -2.94
N LEU A 58 0.57 -2.50 -2.68
CA LEU A 58 -0.21 -1.60 -1.81
C LEU A 58 -1.36 -0.94 -2.60
N LEU A 59 -2.30 -1.75 -3.05
CA LEU A 59 -3.46 -1.27 -3.80
C LEU A 59 -4.42 -0.43 -2.93
N GLY A 60 -4.92 0.65 -3.52
CA GLY A 60 -5.85 1.59 -2.88
C GLY A 60 -5.19 2.66 -2.01
N TYR A 61 -3.85 2.67 -1.89
CA TYR A 61 -3.14 3.78 -1.28
C TYR A 61 -2.97 4.92 -2.29
N VAL A 62 -3.22 6.14 -1.83
CA VAL A 62 -2.97 7.39 -2.53
C VAL A 62 -1.77 8.11 -1.91
N LEU A 63 -0.90 8.66 -2.76
CA LEU A 63 0.18 9.53 -2.30
C LEU A 63 -0.41 10.90 -2.03
N GLN A 64 -0.23 11.42 -0.82
CA GLN A 64 -0.62 12.76 -0.45
C GLN A 64 0.61 13.60 -0.11
N SER A 65 0.51 14.91 -0.35
CA SER A 65 1.51 15.87 0.08
C SER A 65 0.91 17.05 0.84
N THR A 66 1.69 17.63 1.73
CA THR A 66 1.33 18.83 2.51
C THR A 66 2.55 19.71 2.73
N MET A 67 2.32 20.99 2.97
CA MET A 67 3.35 21.96 3.38
C MET A 67 3.18 22.40 4.83
N ASP A 68 1.99 22.20 5.41
CA ASP A 68 1.58 22.78 6.69
C ASP A 68 0.91 21.78 7.64
N PHE A 69 0.84 20.50 7.27
CA PHE A 69 0.14 19.40 7.99
C PHE A 69 -1.38 19.59 8.18
N ILE A 70 -1.92 20.75 7.81
CA ILE A 70 -3.34 21.09 7.92
C ILE A 70 -4.09 20.57 6.70
N LYS A 71 -3.52 20.76 5.51
CA LYS A 71 -4.16 20.35 4.26
C LYS A 71 -3.28 19.38 3.48
N TRP A 72 -3.81 18.17 3.26
CA TRP A 72 -3.20 17.16 2.41
C TRP A 72 -3.81 17.23 1.01
N THR A 73 -2.96 17.16 0.00
CA THR A 73 -3.33 17.19 -1.42
C THR A 73 -2.92 15.88 -2.08
N ASP A 74 -3.86 15.24 -2.77
CA ASP A 74 -3.62 13.99 -3.48
C ASP A 74 -2.72 14.22 -4.71
N LEU A 75 -1.63 13.47 -4.78
CA LEU A 75 -0.68 13.44 -5.91
C LEU A 75 -0.95 12.29 -6.88
N THR A 76 -1.85 11.35 -6.55
CA THR A 76 -2.18 10.21 -7.42
C THR A 76 -3.35 10.47 -8.37
N GLY A 77 -3.87 11.70 -8.42
CA GLY A 77 -4.77 12.17 -9.47
C GLY A 77 -6.05 11.35 -9.66
N VAL A 78 -7.07 11.61 -8.84
CA VAL A 78 -8.48 11.41 -9.26
C VAL A 78 -9.21 12.77 -9.38
N VAL A 79 -8.61 13.89 -8.95
CA VAL A 79 -9.20 15.24 -9.13
C VAL A 79 -8.12 16.28 -9.50
N PRO A 80 -8.31 17.13 -10.52
CA PRO A 80 -7.36 18.16 -10.96
C PRO A 80 -7.30 19.40 -10.04
N PRO A 81 -6.23 20.25 -10.11
CA PRO A 81 -5.30 20.39 -11.23
C PRO A 81 -3.82 20.16 -10.87
N VAL A 82 -3.13 19.38 -11.71
CA VAL A 82 -1.66 19.19 -11.74
C VAL A 82 -1.08 18.34 -10.59
N ALA A 83 -1.45 17.06 -10.57
CA ALA A 83 -0.68 16.04 -9.88
C ALA A 83 0.43 15.49 -10.81
N PRO A 84 1.68 15.27 -10.35
CA PRO A 84 2.71 14.65 -11.16
C PRO A 84 2.26 13.24 -11.58
N PRO A 85 2.54 12.79 -12.82
CA PRO A 85 2.07 11.50 -13.30
C PRO A 85 2.66 10.39 -12.44
N VAL A 86 1.78 9.55 -11.86
CA VAL A 86 2.20 8.29 -11.25
C VAL A 86 2.58 7.34 -12.37
N THR A 87 3.85 6.96 -12.43
CA THR A 87 4.36 5.94 -13.35
C THR A 87 4.52 4.62 -12.61
N ILE A 88 4.48 3.50 -13.34
CA ILE A 88 4.81 2.19 -12.79
C ILE A 88 6.18 1.81 -13.34
N GLU A 89 7.16 1.65 -12.45
CA GLU A 89 8.51 1.21 -12.79
C GLU A 89 8.77 -0.15 -12.13
N GLY A 90 8.64 -1.23 -12.90
CA GLY A 90 8.73 -2.59 -12.37
C GLY A 90 7.59 -2.90 -11.40
N ASN A 91 7.93 -3.14 -10.13
CA ASN A 91 6.98 -3.45 -9.06
C ASN A 91 6.65 -2.24 -8.15
N GLU A 92 7.05 -1.03 -8.53
CA GLU A 92 6.79 0.18 -7.76
C GLU A 92 5.91 1.18 -8.52
N PHE A 93 4.97 1.80 -7.82
CA PHE A 93 4.42 3.09 -8.21
C PHE A 93 5.46 4.17 -7.93
N VAL A 94 5.64 5.09 -8.87
CA VAL A 94 6.69 6.11 -8.85
C VAL A 94 6.10 7.47 -9.17
N VAL A 95 6.49 8.47 -8.40
CA VAL A 95 6.13 9.87 -8.60
C VAL A 95 7.40 10.70 -8.52
N TYR A 96 7.60 11.56 -9.51
CA TYR A 96 8.66 12.56 -9.50
C TYR A 96 8.10 13.89 -9.07
N ASP A 97 8.63 14.44 -7.98
CA ASP A 97 8.26 15.76 -7.49
C ASP A 97 9.46 16.72 -7.52
N THR A 98 9.18 18.01 -7.68
CA THR A 98 10.19 19.06 -7.64
C THR A 98 10.18 19.71 -6.27
N LEU A 99 11.33 19.70 -5.59
CA LEU A 99 11.51 20.37 -4.32
C LEU A 99 11.45 21.88 -4.53
N GLY A 100 10.50 22.52 -3.85
CA GLY A 100 10.41 23.97 -3.76
C GLY A 100 11.24 24.52 -2.59
N PRO A 101 11.24 25.85 -2.41
CA PRO A 101 11.91 26.51 -1.28
C PRO A 101 11.26 26.22 0.07
N VAL A 102 10.03 25.69 0.08
CA VAL A 102 9.26 25.34 1.28
C VAL A 102 9.33 23.82 1.49
N PRO A 103 9.54 23.33 2.73
CA PRO A 103 9.52 21.91 3.01
C PRO A 103 8.17 21.31 2.66
N LYS A 104 8.21 20.12 2.06
CA LYS A 104 7.03 19.36 1.65
C LYS A 104 7.09 17.99 2.30
N TYR A 105 5.97 17.56 2.86
CA TYR A 105 5.81 16.29 3.55
C TYR A 105 4.94 15.36 2.72
N TYR A 106 5.22 14.07 2.78
CA TYR A 106 4.55 13.05 1.97
C TYR A 106 4.04 11.93 2.86
N ARG A 107 2.91 11.33 2.49
CA ARG A 107 2.39 10.11 3.12
C ARG A 107 1.63 9.26 2.12
N LEU A 108 1.56 7.96 2.41
CA LEU A 108 0.58 7.06 1.80
C LEU A 108 -0.68 7.05 2.67
N PHE A 109 -1.84 7.25 2.05
CA PHE A 109 -3.14 7.29 2.71
C PHE A 109 -4.10 6.32 2.03
N LYS A 110 -4.97 5.66 2.80
CA LYS A 110 -5.99 4.72 2.30
C LYS A 110 -7.29 4.92 3.05
#